data_AF-A0A6B0XLH9-F1
#
_entry.id   AF-A0A6B0XLH9-F1
#
_cell.length_a   1.000
_cell.length_b   1.000
_cell.length_c   1.000
_cell.angle_alpha   90.00
_cell.angle_beta   90.00
_cell.angle_gamma   90.00
#
_symmetry.space_group_name_H-M   'P 1'
#
loop_
_entity.id
_entity.type
_entity.pdbx_description
1 polymer ?
#
loop_
_entity_poly.entity_id
_entity_poly.type
_entity_poly.pdbx_seq_one_letter_code
_entity_poly.pdbx_strand_id
1 'polypeptide(L)'
;MVVRATYSLDEATVRRLRRTSERLGKPQSQIVREAIADYAARCDRLSEVERLRMLEVLGRLRSAQVTGSAEAVEAELREIRESRRVGWDRESDRR
;
A
#
# COMPACT_ATOMS: atom_id res chain seq x y z
N MET A 1 -25.43 3.67 10.08
CA MET A 1 -26.18 2.51 9.54
C MET A 1 -25.52 1.24 10.03
N VAL A 2 -26.28 0.22 10.46
CA VAL A 2 -25.73 -1.08 10.87
C VAL A 2 -25.92 -2.07 9.74
N VAL A 3 -24.84 -2.72 9.29
CA VAL A 3 -24.87 -3.77 8.25
C VAL A 3 -24.53 -5.10 8.91
N ARG A 4 -25.30 -6.15 8.61
CA ARG A 4 -25.04 -7.52 9.11
C ARG A 4 -24.23 -8.28 8.08
N ALA A 5 -23.17 -8.94 8.54
CA ALA A 5 -22.36 -9.84 7.74
C ALA A 5 -22.20 -11.18 8.47
N THR A 6 -22.17 -12.27 7.70
CA THR A 6 -21.99 -13.63 8.21
C THR A 6 -20.65 -14.17 7.70
N TYR A 7 -19.82 -14.65 8.61
CA TYR A 7 -18.49 -15.20 8.29
C TYR A 7 -18.35 -16.58 8.92
N SER A 8 -17.63 -17.47 8.23
CA SER A 8 -17.18 -18.74 8.80
C SER A 8 -15.85 -18.52 9.51
N LEU A 9 -15.79 -18.87 10.79
CA LEU A 9 -14.58 -18.80 11.61
C LEU A 9 -14.27 -20.19 12.16
N ASP A 10 -12.99 -20.50 12.36
CA ASP A 10 -12.60 -21.73 13.02
C ASP A 10 -13.06 -21.73 14.49
N GLU A 11 -13.20 -22.92 15.04
CA GLU A 11 -13.72 -23.11 16.39
C GLU A 11 -12.82 -22.45 17.46
N ALA A 12 -11.51 -22.41 17.25
CA ALA A 12 -10.59 -21.79 18.18
C ALA A 12 -10.76 -20.27 18.22
N THR A 13 -10.98 -19.64 17.06
CA THR A 13 -11.28 -18.21 16.95
C THR A 13 -12.62 -17.86 17.61
N VAL A 14 -13.67 -18.67 17.39
CA VAL A 14 -14.97 -18.46 18.07
C VAL A 14 -14.82 -18.57 19.59
N ARG A 15 -14.07 -19.56 20.10
CA ARG A 15 -13.78 -19.68 21.53
C ARG A 15 -13.01 -18.46 22.07
N ARG A 16 -12.03 -17.97 21.32
CA ARG A 16 -11.25 -16.77 21.71
C ARG A 16 -12.14 -15.52 21.76
N LEU A 17 -13.03 -15.34 20.79
CA LEU A 17 -13.97 -14.23 20.75
C LEU A 17 -14.91 -14.24 21.97
N ARG A 18 -15.47 -15.41 22.31
CA ARG A 18 -16.34 -15.58 23.49
C ARG A 18 -15.62 -15.23 24.79
N ARG A 19 -14.44 -15.82 25.03
CA ARG A 19 -13.64 -15.53 26.23
C ARG A 19 -13.25 -14.05 26.34
N THR A 20 -12.94 -13.42 25.21
CA THR A 20 -12.56 -11.99 25.18
C THR A 20 -13.76 -11.10 25.49
N SER A 21 -14.93 -11.44 24.93
CA SER A 21 -16.20 -10.77 25.22
C SER A 21 -16.56 -10.87 26.70
N GLU A 22 -16.46 -12.06 27.31
CA GLU A 22 -16.69 -12.28 28.74
C GLU A 22 -15.69 -11.49 29.60
N ARG A 23 -14.39 -11.60 29.30
CA ARG A 23 -13.33 -10.92 30.07
C ARG A 23 -13.45 -9.40 30.06
N LEU A 24 -13.88 -8.83 28.93
CA LEU A 24 -13.99 -7.37 28.77
C LEU A 24 -15.39 -6.83 29.05
N GLY A 25 -16.39 -7.70 29.29
CA GLY A 25 -17.79 -7.31 29.47
C GLY A 25 -18.40 -6.62 28.24
N LYS A 26 -17.87 -6.90 27.03
CA LYS A 26 -18.31 -6.26 25.78
C LYS A 26 -19.04 -7.26 24.88
N PRO A 27 -20.06 -6.85 24.10
CA PRO A 27 -20.68 -7.71 23.11
C PRO A 27 -19.68 -8.22 22.07
N GLN A 28 -19.82 -9.46 21.60
CA GLN A 28 -18.93 -10.05 20.58
C GLN A 28 -18.85 -9.20 19.30
N SER A 29 -19.96 -8.61 18.86
CA SER A 29 -19.97 -7.73 17.68
C SER A 29 -19.10 -6.49 17.89
N GLN A 30 -18.98 -5.98 19.12
CA GLN A 30 -18.09 -4.87 19.45
C GLN A 30 -16.62 -5.32 19.40
N ILE A 31 -16.29 -6.49 19.95
CA ILE A 31 -14.95 -7.06 19.86
C ILE A 31 -14.52 -7.24 18.40
N VAL A 32 -15.41 -7.75 17.54
CA VAL A 32 -15.13 -7.90 16.10
C VAL A 32 -14.86 -6.55 15.44
N ARG A 33 -15.65 -5.52 15.75
CA ARG A 33 -15.42 -4.16 15.21
C ARG A 33 -14.07 -3.59 15.64
N GLU A 34 -13.74 -3.70 16.92
CA GLU A 34 -12.45 -3.23 17.47
C GLU A 34 -11.28 -3.99 16.83
N ALA A 35 -11.37 -5.31 16.70
CA ALA A 35 -10.34 -6.13 16.06
C ALA A 35 -10.12 -5.78 14.58
N ILE A 36 -11.20 -5.49 13.83
CA ILE A 36 -11.10 -5.06 12.43
C ILE A 36 -10.44 -3.68 12.35
N ALA A 37 -10.81 -2.74 13.22
CA ALA A 37 -10.19 -1.41 13.25
C ALA A 37 -8.69 -1.49 13.57
N ASP A 38 -8.30 -2.31 14.56
CA ASP A 38 -6.90 -2.55 14.91
C ASP A 38 -6.11 -3.25 13.80
N TYR A 39 -6.78 -4.12 13.03
CA TYR A 39 -6.16 -4.77 11.87
C TYR A 39 -5.98 -3.78 10.72
N ALA A 40 -7.00 -2.97 10.40
CA ALA A 40 -6.93 -1.95 9.36
C ALA A 40 -5.86 -0.89 9.67
N ALA A 41 -5.81 -0.40 10.91
CA ALA A 41 -4.79 0.55 11.36
C ALA A 41 -3.35 -0.01 11.29
N ARG A 42 -3.20 -1.35 11.34
CA ARG A 42 -1.91 -2.02 11.09
C ARG A 42 -1.61 -2.15 9.61
N CYS A 43 -2.61 -2.34 8.76
CA CYS A 43 -2.44 -2.34 7.30
C CYS A 43 -2.09 -0.96 6.72
N ASP A 44 -2.55 0.12 7.36
CA ASP A 44 -2.21 1.50 6.96
C ASP A 44 -0.77 1.89 7.34
N ARG A 45 -0.05 1.05 8.10
CA ARG A 45 1.37 1.24 8.40
C ARG A 45 2.19 0.42 7.44
N LEU A 46 3.14 1.06 6.76
CA LEU A 46 4.19 0.38 5.99
C LEU A 46 4.78 -0.74 6.85
N SER A 47 4.88 -1.94 6.28
CA SER A 47 5.65 -3.01 6.91
C SER A 47 7.08 -2.53 7.18
N GLU A 48 7.79 -3.14 8.13
CA GLU A 48 9.16 -2.72 8.44
C GLU A 48 10.07 -2.76 7.19
N VAL A 49 9.85 -3.73 6.30
CA VAL A 49 10.55 -3.83 5.01
C VAL A 49 10.24 -2.63 4.10
N GLU A 50 8.96 -2.27 3.95
CA GLU A 50 8.55 -1.11 3.13
C GLU A 50 9.03 0.21 3.73
N ARG A 51 8.97 0.34 5.06
CA ARG A 51 9.48 1.49 5.79
C ARG A 51 10.98 1.67 5.56
N LEU A 52 11.76 0.60 5.71
CA LEU A 52 13.22 0.62 5.46
C LEU A 52 13.53 0.99 4.00
N ARG A 53 12.79 0.42 3.04
CA ARG A 53 12.94 0.75 1.62
C ARG A 53 12.64 2.22 1.33
N MET A 54 11.58 2.77 1.90
CA MET A 54 11.26 4.20 1.74
C MET A 54 12.29 5.11 2.40
N LEU A 55 12.78 4.77 3.59
CA LEU A 55 13.84 5.50 4.26
C LEU A 55 15.14 5.49 3.46
N GLU A 56 15.47 4.38 2.81
CA GLU A 56 16.62 4.28 1.92
C GLU A 56 16.48 5.21 0.71
N VAL A 57 15.32 5.21 0.05
CA VAL A 57 15.04 6.12 -1.08
C VAL A 57 15.16 7.58 -0.64
N LEU A 58 14.58 7.93 0.52
CA LEU A 58 14.65 9.28 1.06
C LEU A 58 16.09 9.69 1.42
N GLY A 59 16.88 8.74 1.94
CA GLY A 59 18.31 8.93 2.18
C GLY A 59 19.08 9.27 0.90
N ARG A 60 18.83 8.52 -0.19
CA ARG A 60 19.44 8.76 -1.50
C ARG A 60 19.05 10.12 -2.08
N LEU A 61 17.76 10.47 -2.00
CA LEU A 61 17.26 11.77 -2.47
C LEU A 61 17.87 12.94 -1.70
N ARG A 62 18.03 12.82 -0.37
CA ARG A 62 18.67 13.85 0.45
C ARG A 62 20.14 14.05 0.11
N SER A 63 20.86 12.96 -0.22
CA SER A 63 22.28 13.05 -0.61
C SER A 63 22.49 13.54 -2.04
N ALA A 64 21.46 13.47 -2.89
CA ALA A 64 21.56 13.92 -4.27
C ALA A 64 21.29 15.42 -4.36
N GLN A 65 22.27 16.19 -4.85
CA GLN A 65 22.01 17.56 -5.28
C GLN A 65 21.17 17.52 -6.56
N VAL A 66 19.90 17.92 -6.45
CA VAL A 66 19.05 18.13 -7.63
C VAL A 66 19.56 19.39 -8.31
N THR A 67 20.18 19.22 -9.47
CA THR A 67 20.77 20.31 -10.24
C THR A 67 19.96 20.43 -11.53
N GLY A 68 18.92 21.27 -11.54
CA GLY A 68 18.08 21.46 -12.73
C GLY A 68 16.78 22.20 -12.42
N SER A 69 16.26 22.95 -13.41
CA SER A 69 14.91 23.53 -13.35
C SER A 69 13.87 22.50 -13.81
N ALA A 70 12.62 22.65 -13.35
CA ALA A 70 11.52 21.79 -13.80
C ALA A 70 11.34 21.80 -15.33
N GLU A 71 11.61 22.95 -15.97
CA GLU A 71 11.53 23.11 -17.43
C GLU A 71 12.58 22.29 -18.18
N ALA A 72 13.80 22.20 -17.64
CA ALA A 72 14.86 21.37 -18.21
C ALA A 72 14.52 19.88 -18.12
N VAL A 73 13.94 19.44 -17.00
CA VAL A 73 13.46 18.07 -16.81
C VAL A 73 12.32 17.74 -17.78
N GLU A 74 11.37 18.64 -18.00
CA GLU A 74 10.29 18.40 -18.97
C GLU A 74 10.80 18.35 -20.42
N ALA A 75 11.81 19.15 -20.76
CA ALA A 75 12.47 19.06 -22.07
C ALA A 75 13.14 17.69 -22.26
N GLU A 76 13.90 17.22 -21.27
CA GLU A 76 14.54 15.90 -21.29
C GLU A 76 13.51 14.76 -21.38
N LEU A 77 12.44 14.82 -20.59
CA LEU A 77 11.37 13.82 -20.65
C LEU A 77 10.65 13.81 -22.00
N ARG A 78 10.52 14.97 -22.66
CA ARG A 78 9.95 15.05 -24.01
C ARG A 78 10.84 14.35 -25.03
N GLU A 79 12.14 14.60 -25.00
CA GLU A 79 13.13 13.96 -25.86
C GLU A 79 13.17 12.43 -25.69
N ILE A 80 13.12 11.94 -24.45
CA ILE A 80 13.06 10.50 -24.16
C ILE A 80 11.77 9.87 -24.71
N ARG A 81 10.63 10.56 -24.63
CA ARG A 81 9.36 10.06 -25.18
C ARG A 81 9.36 10.04 -26.71
N GLU A 82 10.00 11.03 -27.33
CA GLU A 82 10.14 11.11 -28.78
C GLU A 82 11.07 10.02 -29.32
N SER A 83 12.23 9.79 -28.70
CA SER A 83 13.13 8.70 -29.08
C SER A 83 12.48 7.31 -28.99
N ARG A 84 11.61 7.09 -27.98
CA ARG A 84 10.81 5.86 -27.86
C ARG A 84 9.79 5.68 -28.98
N ARG A 85 9.23 6.77 -29.54
CA ARG A 85 8.31 6.68 -30.68
C ARG A 85 9.02 6.28 -31.97
N VAL A 86 10.25 6.74 -32.18
CA VAL A 86 11.01 6.48 -33.41
C VAL A 86 11.57 5.04 -33.47
N GLY A 87 11.70 4.35 -32.33
CA GLY A 87 12.18 2.97 -32.24
C GLY A 87 11.13 1.89 -32.56
N TRP A 88 9.83 2.22 -32.50
CA TRP A 88 8.76 1.25 -32.79
C TRP A 88 8.40 1.15 -34.27
N ASP A 89 8.62 2.22 -35.05
CA ASP A 89 8.21 2.30 -36.46
C ASP A 89 9.13 1.55 -37.46
N ARG A 90 10.13 0.79 -37.01
CA ARG A 90 11.08 0.11 -37.93
C ARG A 90 11.05 -1.41 -37.94
N GLU A 91 10.25 -2.05 -37.09
CA GLU A 91 10.20 -3.52 -37.02
C GLU A 91 8.82 -4.12 -37.39
N SER A 92 7.75 -3.34 -37.35
CA SER A 92 6.40 -3.83 -37.70
C SER A 92 6.06 -3.80 -39.20
N ASP A 93 6.94 -3.28 -40.07
CA ASP A 93 6.69 -3.14 -41.52
C ASP A 93 7.52 -4.12 -42.39
N ARG A 94 8.04 -5.20 -41.79
CA ARG A 94 8.58 -6.36 -42.53
C ARG A 94 7.86 -7.64 -42.13
N ARG A 95 6.66 -7.85 -42.65
CA ARG A 95 6.10 -9.19 -42.81
C ARG A 95 5.13 -9.28 -43.97
#